data_AF-A0A1G8UJQ8-F1
#
_entry.id   AF-A0A1G8UJQ8-F1
#
_cell.length_a   1.000
_cell.length_b   1.000
_cell.length_c   1.000
_cell.angle_alpha   90.00
_cell.angle_beta   90.00
_cell.angle_gamma   90.00
#
_symmetry.space_group_name_H-M   'P 1'
#
loop_
_entity.id
_entity.type
_entity.pdbx_description
1 polymer ?
#
loop_
_entity_poly.entity_id
_entity_poly.type
_entity_poly.pdbx_seq_one_letter_code
_entity_poly.pdbx_strand_id
1 'polypeptide(L)'
;MFTRDACIGAASLCVAVLPLTVGALAQDTTRFSFGVPATQQELAKFYAIPPDGRGLPPGSGDATMGAKIYAQNCASCHGDHLEGNPAKGVGGDKLTGGRGTLATKTPSKTVESYWPYATTLFDYVKRAMPFNAPGSLSDDDVYGVVAYILAQATIIKPTETMNAATLPKVAMPNRDGFEPDPRPEMQLYR
;
A
#
# COMPACT_ATOMS: atom_id res chain seq x y z
N MET A 1 -30.56 38.87 83.81
CA MET A 1 -31.62 38.53 82.84
C MET A 1 -30.97 37.68 81.74
N PHE A 2 -31.46 36.43 81.61
CA PHE A 2 -31.57 35.59 80.40
C PHE A 2 -30.35 35.47 79.45
N THR A 3 -29.57 34.39 79.45
CA THR A 3 -29.74 33.02 78.90
C THR A 3 -29.50 32.87 77.39
N ARG A 4 -28.59 31.92 77.08
CA ARG A 4 -28.59 30.87 76.03
C ARG A 4 -28.80 31.29 74.56
N ASP A 5 -27.93 30.83 73.66
CA ASP A 5 -28.20 29.62 72.87
C ASP A 5 -27.03 29.20 71.97
N ALA A 6 -26.88 27.88 71.88
CA ALA A 6 -25.93 27.17 71.05
C ALA A 6 -26.43 27.09 69.61
N CYS A 7 -25.54 27.27 68.63
CA CYS A 7 -25.83 26.88 67.25
C CYS A 7 -25.13 25.56 66.90
N ILE A 8 -26.00 24.65 66.49
CA ILE A 8 -25.79 23.28 66.06
C ILE A 8 -25.12 23.26 64.68
N GLY A 9 -24.31 22.22 64.44
CA GLY A 9 -23.45 22.09 63.28
C GLY A 9 -24.14 21.73 61.96
N ALA A 10 -23.32 21.72 60.91
CA ALA A 10 -23.59 21.00 59.67
C ALA A 10 -22.25 20.41 59.19
N ALA A 11 -22.01 19.14 59.49
CA ALA A 11 -20.94 18.37 58.86
C ALA A 11 -21.36 18.06 57.42
N SER A 12 -20.80 18.77 56.45
CA SER A 12 -20.97 18.46 55.03
C SER A 12 -20.23 17.15 54.71
N LEU A 13 -20.98 16.07 54.62
CA LEU A 13 -20.51 14.77 54.13
C LEU A 13 -20.25 14.89 52.62
N CYS A 14 -18.99 15.10 52.22
CA CYS A 14 -18.57 14.98 50.83
C CYS A 14 -18.61 13.51 50.41
N VAL A 15 -19.70 13.08 49.79
CA VAL A 15 -19.77 11.76 49.15
C VAL A 15 -18.92 11.81 47.88
N ALA A 16 -17.74 11.18 47.93
CA ALA A 16 -16.90 10.96 46.75
C ALA A 16 -17.60 9.96 45.83
N VAL A 17 -18.20 10.46 44.74
CA VAL A 17 -18.77 9.63 43.68
C VAL A 17 -17.61 9.09 42.85
N LEU A 18 -17.22 7.82 43.08
CA LEU A 18 -16.34 7.11 42.16
C LEU A 18 -17.07 6.93 40.82
N PRO A 19 -16.48 7.34 39.69
CA PRO A 19 -17.05 7.01 38.39
C PRO A 19 -16.89 5.51 38.15
N LEU A 20 -18.01 4.77 38.20
CA LEU A 20 -18.06 3.42 37.65
C LEU A 20 -17.83 3.53 36.15
N THR A 21 -16.64 3.15 35.70
CA THR A 21 -16.39 2.86 34.29
C THR A 21 -17.17 1.61 33.93
N VAL A 22 -18.38 1.79 33.40
CA VAL A 22 -19.12 0.72 32.75
C VAL A 22 -18.30 0.31 31.53
N GLY A 23 -17.61 -0.82 31.62
CA GLY A 23 -16.99 -1.45 30.45
C GLY A 23 -18.09 -1.74 29.45
N ALA A 24 -18.08 -1.05 28.31
CA ALA A 24 -18.98 -1.35 27.21
C ALA A 24 -18.69 -2.77 26.73
N LEU A 25 -19.55 -3.73 27.10
CA LEU A 25 -19.56 -5.04 26.49
C LEU A 25 -19.89 -4.83 25.01
N ALA A 26 -18.92 -5.10 24.14
CA ALA A 26 -19.14 -5.15 22.71
C ALA A 26 -20.29 -6.13 22.45
N GLN A 27 -21.43 -5.63 21.99
CA GLN A 27 -22.54 -6.50 21.60
C GLN A 27 -22.09 -7.29 20.37
N ASP A 28 -21.98 -8.61 20.54
CA ASP A 28 -21.73 -9.56 19.48
C ASP A 28 -23.00 -9.67 18.63
N THR A 29 -23.17 -8.73 17.69
CA THR A 29 -24.30 -8.72 16.76
C THR A 29 -23.87 -9.28 15.40
N THR A 30 -23.46 -10.55 15.37
CA THR A 30 -23.53 -11.28 14.11
C THR A 30 -25.01 -11.51 13.81
N ARG A 31 -25.56 -10.79 12.82
CA ARG A 31 -27.00 -10.82 12.42
C ARG A 31 -27.56 -12.24 12.23
N PHE A 32 -26.69 -13.20 11.97
CA PHE A 32 -27.01 -14.59 11.68
C PHE A 32 -26.26 -15.59 12.59
N SER A 33 -25.65 -15.13 13.69
CA SER A 33 -24.93 -15.96 14.66
C SER A 33 -23.78 -16.80 14.08
N PHE A 34 -23.09 -16.30 13.05
CA PHE A 34 -21.87 -16.92 12.51
C PHE A 34 -20.74 -15.91 12.37
N GLY A 35 -19.51 -16.42 12.50
CA GLY A 35 -18.28 -15.63 12.50
C GLY A 35 -18.01 -14.93 13.84
N VAL A 36 -16.83 -14.32 13.95
CA VAL A 36 -16.46 -13.42 15.05
C VAL A 36 -15.88 -12.15 14.45
N PRO A 37 -16.03 -10.98 15.09
CA PRO A 37 -15.38 -9.75 14.63
C PRO A 37 -13.86 -9.94 14.55
N ALA A 38 -13.27 -9.56 13.41
CA ALA A 38 -11.82 -9.61 13.24
C ALA A 38 -11.13 -8.64 14.20
N THR A 39 -10.10 -9.12 14.88
CA THR A 39 -9.23 -8.29 15.71
C THR A 39 -8.39 -7.35 14.85
N GLN A 40 -7.90 -6.25 15.43
CA GLN A 40 -6.98 -5.35 14.73
C GLN A 40 -5.69 -6.06 14.27
N GLN A 41 -5.24 -7.07 15.02
CA GLN A 41 -4.06 -7.87 14.66
C GLN A 41 -4.31 -8.79 13.46
N GLU A 42 -5.54 -9.31 13.31
CA GLU A 42 -5.92 -10.08 12.12
C GLU A 42 -6.05 -9.17 10.90
N LEU A 43 -6.70 -8.01 11.06
CA LEU A 43 -6.83 -7.02 9.99
C LEU A 43 -5.47 -6.49 9.52
N ALA A 44 -4.50 -6.30 10.42
CA ALA A 44 -3.16 -5.84 10.07
C ALA A 44 -2.40 -6.75 9.09
N LYS A 45 -2.81 -8.02 8.94
CA LYS A 45 -2.26 -8.96 7.95
C LYS A 45 -2.76 -8.68 6.53
N PHE A 46 -3.85 -7.91 6.40
CA PHE A 46 -4.48 -7.57 5.13
C PHE A 46 -4.30 -6.07 4.88
N TYR A 47 -3.51 -5.74 3.87
CA TYR A 47 -3.32 -4.38 3.40
C TYR A 47 -3.71 -4.27 1.92
N ALA A 48 -3.94 -3.04 1.46
CA ALA A 48 -4.07 -2.69 0.06
C ALA A 48 -3.49 -1.30 -0.12
N ILE A 49 -2.80 -1.07 -1.24
CA ILE A 49 -2.18 0.22 -1.53
C ILE A 49 -2.82 0.81 -2.79
N PRO A 50 -3.93 1.57 -2.64
CA PRO A 50 -4.56 2.27 -3.75
C PRO A 50 -3.64 3.32 -4.42
N PRO A 51 -4.06 3.87 -5.57
CA PRO A 51 -3.33 4.93 -6.28
C PRO A 51 -2.95 6.15 -5.44
N ASP A 52 -3.76 6.50 -4.44
CA ASP A 52 -3.52 7.64 -3.55
C ASP A 52 -2.43 7.40 -2.48
N GLY A 53 -1.92 6.17 -2.37
CA GLY A 53 -0.86 5.81 -1.45
C GLY A 53 -1.29 5.46 -0.03
N ARG A 54 -2.59 5.45 0.29
CA ARG A 54 -3.06 4.95 1.60
C ARG A 54 -2.53 3.52 1.83
N GLY A 55 -2.12 3.22 3.06
CA GLY A 55 -1.57 1.91 3.40
C GLY A 55 -0.10 1.71 3.02
N LEU A 56 0.57 2.69 2.40
CA LEU A 56 2.02 2.66 2.26
C LEU A 56 2.70 2.64 3.64
N PRO A 57 3.60 1.68 3.91
CA PRO A 57 4.31 1.61 5.17
C PRO A 57 5.38 2.71 5.26
N PRO A 58 5.80 3.08 6.50
CA PRO A 58 6.95 3.96 6.69
C PRO A 58 8.21 3.30 6.10
N GLY A 59 9.07 4.13 5.52
CA GLY A 59 10.31 3.67 4.89
C GLY A 59 10.71 4.60 3.75
N SER A 60 11.89 4.33 3.19
CA SER A 60 12.41 5.06 2.04
C SER A 60 13.50 4.28 1.30
N GLY A 61 13.61 4.53 0.00
CA GLY A 61 14.70 3.99 -0.81
C GLY A 61 14.93 4.81 -2.07
N ASP A 62 16.15 4.76 -2.60
CA ASP A 62 16.53 5.38 -3.88
C ASP A 62 16.98 4.31 -4.89
N ALA A 63 17.26 4.74 -6.12
CA ALA A 63 17.67 3.83 -7.18
C ALA A 63 19.04 3.15 -6.91
N THR A 64 19.92 3.78 -6.13
CA THR A 64 21.25 3.21 -5.81
C THR A 64 21.13 2.05 -4.85
N MET A 65 20.31 2.21 -3.81
CA MET A 65 19.94 1.13 -2.90
C MET A 65 19.20 0.03 -3.67
N GLY A 66 18.21 0.41 -4.47
CA GLY A 66 17.40 -0.52 -5.26
C GLY A 66 18.20 -1.39 -6.22
N ALA A 67 19.23 -0.83 -6.88
CA ALA A 67 20.07 -1.58 -7.81
C ALA A 67 20.76 -2.78 -7.13
N LYS A 68 21.21 -2.62 -5.87
CA LYS A 68 21.86 -3.69 -5.11
C LYS A 68 20.87 -4.80 -4.75
N ILE A 69 19.68 -4.42 -4.27
CA ILE A 69 18.63 -5.38 -3.92
C ILE A 69 18.14 -6.11 -5.16
N TYR A 70 17.96 -5.40 -6.27
CA TYR A 70 17.54 -5.96 -7.56
C TYR A 70 18.53 -7.01 -8.08
N ALA A 71 19.83 -6.70 -8.06
CA ALA A 71 20.87 -7.63 -8.49
C ALA A 71 20.86 -8.94 -7.69
N GLN A 72 20.53 -8.88 -6.40
CA GLN A 72 20.52 -10.04 -5.50
C GLN A 72 19.23 -10.86 -5.58
N ASN A 73 18.09 -10.22 -5.83
CA ASN A 73 16.78 -10.83 -5.61
C ASN A 73 15.89 -10.90 -6.87
N CYS A 74 16.25 -10.21 -7.96
CA CYS A 74 15.38 -10.03 -9.12
C CYS A 74 16.04 -10.41 -10.45
N ALA A 75 17.33 -10.08 -10.61
CA ALA A 75 18.03 -10.17 -11.90
C ALA A 75 18.10 -11.59 -12.49
N SER A 76 18.14 -12.63 -11.65
CA SER A 76 18.16 -14.03 -12.10
C SER A 76 16.96 -14.41 -12.98
N CYS A 77 15.81 -13.77 -12.77
CA CYS A 77 14.61 -13.97 -13.57
C CYS A 77 14.38 -12.81 -14.54
N HIS A 78 14.58 -11.56 -14.11
CA HIS A 78 14.19 -10.37 -14.88
C HIS A 78 15.32 -9.74 -15.72
N GLY A 79 16.52 -10.34 -15.73
CA GLY A 79 17.70 -9.84 -16.42
C GLY A 79 18.43 -8.75 -15.64
N ASP A 80 19.71 -8.52 -15.94
CA ASP A 80 20.54 -7.54 -15.24
C ASP A 80 20.10 -6.09 -15.55
N HIS A 81 19.46 -5.89 -16.70
CA HIS A 81 19.01 -4.60 -17.24
C HIS A 81 17.49 -4.54 -17.39
N LEU A 82 16.74 -5.33 -16.60
CA LEU A 82 15.27 -5.35 -16.59
C LEU A 82 14.64 -5.80 -17.92
N GLU A 83 15.41 -6.42 -18.79
CA GLU A 83 15.06 -6.84 -20.14
C GLU A 83 14.15 -8.08 -20.18
N GLY A 84 14.01 -8.77 -19.05
CA GLY A 84 13.27 -10.00 -18.91
C GLY A 84 14.02 -11.21 -19.47
N ASN A 85 13.62 -12.40 -19.04
CA ASN A 85 14.07 -13.65 -19.61
C ASN A 85 12.86 -14.41 -20.16
N PRO A 86 12.72 -14.60 -21.48
CA PRO A 86 11.56 -15.28 -22.07
C PRO A 86 11.60 -16.80 -21.90
N ALA A 87 12.59 -17.37 -21.22
CA ALA A 87 12.69 -18.80 -20.95
C ALA A 87 11.47 -19.29 -20.14
N LYS A 88 10.66 -20.14 -20.78
CA LYS A 88 9.43 -20.69 -20.17
C LYS A 88 9.74 -21.37 -18.83
N GLY A 89 9.01 -20.98 -17.79
CA GLY A 89 9.06 -21.60 -16.46
C GLY A 89 10.28 -21.23 -15.61
N VAL A 90 11.20 -20.43 -16.11
CA VAL A 90 12.43 -20.03 -15.39
C VAL A 90 12.65 -18.52 -15.42
N GLY A 91 12.26 -17.86 -16.50
CA GLY A 91 12.45 -16.42 -16.68
C GLY A 91 11.25 -15.58 -16.22
N GLY A 92 11.54 -14.33 -15.90
CA GLY A 92 10.57 -13.30 -15.52
C GLY A 92 10.33 -12.30 -16.65
N ASP A 93 9.20 -11.61 -16.57
CA ASP A 93 8.81 -10.61 -17.57
C ASP A 93 9.79 -9.44 -17.65
N LYS A 94 9.83 -8.81 -18.82
CA LYS A 94 10.52 -7.52 -19.00
C LYS A 94 9.85 -6.43 -18.16
N LEU A 95 10.63 -5.65 -17.40
CA LEU A 95 10.08 -4.63 -16.51
C LEU A 95 10.15 -3.21 -17.10
N THR A 96 11.02 -2.95 -18.07
CA THR A 96 11.20 -1.62 -18.71
C THR A 96 11.12 -1.70 -20.25
N GLY A 97 11.05 -0.56 -20.93
CA GLY A 97 10.85 -0.48 -22.38
C GLY A 97 9.38 -0.59 -22.81
N GLY A 98 9.14 -0.46 -24.11
CA GLY A 98 7.81 -0.67 -24.70
C GLY A 98 6.94 0.58 -24.80
N ARG A 99 7.44 1.76 -24.40
CA ARG A 99 6.76 3.04 -24.68
C ARG A 99 6.43 3.18 -26.16
N GLY A 100 5.21 3.65 -26.46
CA GLY A 100 4.71 3.82 -27.82
C GLY A 100 4.35 2.51 -28.55
N THR A 101 4.57 1.34 -27.95
CA THR A 101 4.27 0.05 -28.61
C THR A 101 2.82 -0.41 -28.43
N LEU A 102 2.04 0.21 -27.54
CA LEU A 102 0.71 -0.28 -27.14
C LEU A 102 -0.28 -0.42 -28.32
N ALA A 103 -0.17 0.43 -29.34
CA ALA A 103 -1.02 0.40 -30.53
C ALA A 103 -0.44 -0.43 -31.69
N THR A 104 0.68 -1.11 -31.49
CA THR A 104 1.32 -1.93 -32.52
C THR A 104 0.76 -3.36 -32.52
N LYS A 105 1.10 -4.15 -33.55
CA LYS A 105 0.73 -5.58 -33.63
C LYS A 105 1.35 -6.43 -32.52
N THR A 106 2.45 -5.96 -31.92
CA THR A 106 3.22 -6.68 -30.90
C THR A 106 3.48 -5.74 -29.72
N PRO A 107 2.45 -5.41 -28.93
CA PRO A 107 2.60 -4.48 -27.82
C PRO A 107 3.52 -5.06 -26.74
N SER A 108 4.48 -4.26 -26.27
CA SER A 108 5.32 -4.59 -25.13
C SER A 108 4.77 -3.88 -23.90
N LYS A 109 4.03 -4.62 -23.08
CA LYS A 109 3.42 -4.14 -21.84
C LYS A 109 4.37 -4.38 -20.67
N THR A 110 4.96 -3.31 -20.14
CA THR A 110 5.90 -3.32 -19.02
C THR A 110 5.39 -2.36 -17.94
N VAL A 111 6.17 -2.20 -16.86
CA VAL A 111 5.85 -1.20 -15.82
C VAL A 111 5.75 0.18 -16.44
N GLU A 112 6.71 0.59 -17.27
CA GLU A 112 6.73 1.95 -17.80
C GLU A 112 5.75 2.21 -18.95
N SER A 113 5.43 1.18 -19.74
CA SER A 113 4.63 1.37 -20.95
C SER A 113 3.14 1.23 -20.70
N TYR A 114 2.75 0.48 -19.67
CA TYR A 114 1.36 0.08 -19.46
C TYR A 114 0.81 0.45 -18.08
N TRP A 115 1.58 0.35 -17.00
CA TRP A 115 1.01 0.51 -15.66
C TRP A 115 0.71 1.98 -15.34
N PRO A 116 -0.48 2.30 -14.77
CA PRO A 116 -0.89 3.69 -14.55
C PRO A 116 -0.38 4.29 -13.23
N TYR A 117 -0.01 3.46 -12.25
CA TYR A 117 0.37 3.92 -10.90
C TYR A 117 1.60 3.19 -10.36
N ALA A 118 2.57 3.97 -9.85
CA ALA A 118 3.76 3.43 -9.19
C ALA A 118 3.44 2.72 -7.87
N THR A 119 2.33 3.08 -7.22
CA THR A 119 1.87 2.41 -6.00
C THR A 119 1.44 0.96 -6.25
N THR A 120 0.89 0.66 -7.42
CA THR A 120 0.58 -0.72 -7.83
C THR A 120 1.85 -1.56 -7.96
N LEU A 121 2.93 -0.99 -8.49
CA LEU A 121 4.24 -1.66 -8.53
C LEU A 121 4.72 -1.98 -7.10
N PHE A 122 4.64 -1.01 -6.18
CA PHE A 122 5.04 -1.24 -4.78
C PHE A 122 4.21 -2.34 -4.10
N ASP A 123 2.87 -2.31 -4.19
CA ASP A 123 2.00 -3.35 -3.59
C ASP A 123 2.36 -4.72 -4.14
N TYR A 124 2.51 -4.82 -5.47
CA TYR A 124 2.84 -6.07 -6.13
C TYR A 124 4.21 -6.61 -5.70
N VAL A 125 5.25 -5.77 -5.69
CA VAL A 125 6.59 -6.19 -5.25
C VAL A 125 6.56 -6.62 -3.79
N LYS A 126 5.96 -5.83 -2.89
CA LYS A 126 5.88 -6.15 -1.46
C LYS A 126 5.14 -7.47 -1.19
N ARG A 127 4.05 -7.73 -1.92
CA ARG A 127 3.17 -8.88 -1.66
C ARG A 127 3.62 -10.15 -2.35
N ALA A 128 4.14 -10.04 -3.57
CA ALA A 128 4.31 -11.19 -4.46
C ALA A 128 5.76 -11.45 -4.84
N MET A 129 6.68 -10.51 -4.57
CA MET A 129 8.09 -10.65 -4.94
C MET A 129 9.01 -10.73 -3.71
N PRO A 130 10.21 -11.34 -3.87
CA PRO A 130 10.63 -12.19 -4.99
C PRO A 130 9.74 -13.43 -5.14
N PHE A 131 9.57 -13.95 -6.36
CA PHE A 131 8.61 -15.03 -6.63
C PHE A 131 8.82 -16.29 -5.78
N ASN A 132 10.08 -16.60 -5.45
CA ASN A 132 10.45 -17.74 -4.60
C ASN A 132 10.37 -17.45 -3.09
N ALA A 133 10.23 -16.19 -2.69
CA ALA A 133 10.14 -15.77 -1.29
C ALA A 133 9.28 -14.50 -1.11
N PRO A 134 7.96 -14.54 -1.42
CA PRO A 134 7.11 -13.35 -1.33
C PRO A 134 7.10 -12.75 0.08
N GLY A 135 7.20 -11.42 0.18
CA GLY A 135 7.17 -10.69 1.46
C GLY A 135 8.46 -10.77 2.28
N SER A 136 9.55 -11.29 1.71
CA SER A 136 10.86 -11.38 2.38
C SER A 136 11.64 -10.06 2.43
N LEU A 137 11.31 -9.09 1.57
CA LEU A 137 11.96 -7.78 1.52
C LEU A 137 11.40 -6.84 2.59
N SER A 138 12.26 -6.00 3.15
CA SER A 138 11.83 -4.91 4.03
C SER A 138 11.13 -3.79 3.24
N ASP A 139 10.43 -2.89 3.93
CA ASP A 139 9.75 -1.77 3.27
C ASP A 139 10.73 -0.84 2.54
N ASP A 140 11.90 -0.58 3.12
CA ASP A 140 12.97 0.20 2.50
C ASP A 140 13.52 -0.49 1.25
N ASP A 141 13.70 -1.82 1.30
CA ASP A 141 14.14 -2.60 0.14
C ASP A 141 13.14 -2.53 -1.00
N VAL A 142 11.84 -2.63 -0.70
CA VAL A 142 10.77 -2.50 -1.71
C VAL A 142 10.78 -1.08 -2.30
N TYR A 143 10.85 -0.02 -1.48
CA TYR A 143 10.96 1.35 -1.99
C TYR A 143 12.19 1.52 -2.89
N GLY A 144 13.34 0.97 -2.49
CA GLY A 144 14.56 1.00 -3.27
C GLY A 144 14.39 0.32 -4.63
N VAL A 145 13.93 -0.93 -4.66
CA VAL A 145 13.72 -1.68 -5.92
C VAL A 145 12.74 -0.95 -6.84
N VAL A 146 11.65 -0.42 -6.29
CA VAL A 146 10.69 0.39 -7.05
C VAL A 146 11.37 1.64 -7.63
N ALA A 147 12.14 2.38 -6.83
CA ALA A 147 12.90 3.54 -7.29
C ALA A 147 13.89 3.17 -8.41
N TYR A 148 14.57 2.03 -8.30
CA TYR A 148 15.47 1.52 -9.33
C TYR A 148 14.76 1.24 -10.65
N ILE A 149 13.64 0.50 -10.63
CA ILE A 149 12.85 0.19 -11.84
C ILE A 149 12.38 1.49 -12.51
N LEU A 150 11.86 2.44 -11.73
CA LEU A 150 11.38 3.73 -12.24
C LEU A 150 12.51 4.60 -12.80
N ALA A 151 13.69 4.60 -12.17
CA ALA A 151 14.84 5.36 -12.62
C ALA A 151 15.47 4.78 -13.89
N GLN A 152 15.55 3.44 -14.01
CA GLN A 152 16.00 2.78 -15.24
C GLN A 152 15.06 3.02 -16.42
N ALA A 153 13.77 3.14 -16.12
CA ALA A 153 12.77 3.62 -17.06
C ALA A 153 12.88 5.13 -17.34
N THR A 154 13.71 5.93 -16.66
CA THR A 154 13.73 7.41 -16.76
C THR A 154 12.40 8.09 -16.40
N ILE A 155 11.58 7.47 -15.55
CA ILE A 155 10.33 8.05 -15.02
C ILE A 155 10.63 9.01 -13.88
N ILE A 156 11.65 8.69 -13.08
CA ILE A 156 12.19 9.55 -12.00
C ILE A 156 13.70 9.72 -12.20
N LYS A 157 14.30 10.72 -11.56
CA LYS A 157 15.76 10.84 -11.51
C LYS A 157 16.34 9.76 -10.58
N PRO A 158 17.56 9.24 -10.85
CA PRO A 158 18.20 8.25 -9.98
C PRO A 158 18.43 8.70 -8.53
N THR A 159 18.48 10.01 -8.30
CA THR A 159 18.68 10.62 -6.97
C THR A 159 17.38 10.89 -6.21
N GLU A 160 16.22 10.62 -6.82
CA GLU A 160 14.93 10.80 -6.15
C GLU A 160 14.67 9.66 -5.16
N THR A 161 14.29 10.01 -3.94
CA THR A 161 13.92 9.05 -2.90
C THR A 161 12.43 8.74 -2.96
N MET A 162 12.09 7.46 -3.08
CA MET A 162 10.72 6.96 -2.98
C MET A 162 10.39 6.63 -1.52
N ASN A 163 9.22 7.09 -1.08
CA ASN A 163 8.63 6.82 0.22
C ASN A 163 7.10 7.00 0.16
N ALA A 164 6.42 6.85 1.30
CA ALA A 164 4.96 6.99 1.40
C ALA A 164 4.41 8.34 0.87
N ALA A 165 5.21 9.41 0.90
CA ALA A 165 4.80 10.74 0.46
C ALA A 165 5.20 11.08 -0.99
N THR A 166 6.25 10.46 -1.54
CA THR A 166 6.76 10.76 -2.89
C THR A 166 6.28 9.75 -3.93
N LEU A 167 6.17 8.46 -3.59
CA LEU A 167 5.76 7.41 -4.53
C LEU A 167 4.38 7.66 -5.17
N PRO A 168 3.33 8.08 -4.45
CA PRO A 168 2.02 8.36 -5.06
C PRO A 168 2.03 9.55 -6.04
N LYS A 169 3.06 10.39 -5.98
CA LYS A 169 3.20 11.58 -6.84
C LYS A 169 3.88 11.28 -8.16
N VAL A 170 4.46 10.09 -8.33
CA VAL A 170 5.09 9.68 -9.58
C VAL A 170 4.05 9.68 -10.71
N ALA A 171 4.34 10.44 -11.77
CA ALA A 171 3.51 10.49 -12.97
C ALA A 171 3.95 9.39 -13.94
N MET A 172 3.25 8.25 -13.92
CA MET A 172 3.52 7.16 -14.86
C MET A 172 3.14 7.56 -16.31
N PRO A 173 3.89 7.11 -17.33
CA PRO A 173 3.62 7.49 -18.72
C PRO A 173 2.21 7.11 -19.23
N ASN A 174 1.63 6.02 -18.72
CA ASN A 174 0.31 5.54 -19.11
C ASN A 174 -0.78 5.83 -18.05
N ARG A 175 -0.61 6.90 -17.25
CA ARG A 175 -1.53 7.27 -16.15
C ARG A 175 -2.99 7.41 -16.61
N ASP A 176 -3.20 7.98 -17.78
CA ASP A 176 -4.53 8.24 -18.36
C ASP A 176 -4.90 7.23 -19.46
N GLY A 177 -4.18 6.11 -19.56
CA GLY A 177 -4.36 5.11 -20.62
C GLY A 177 -5.44 4.05 -20.35
N PHE A 178 -6.27 4.23 -19.32
CA PHE A 178 -7.32 3.29 -18.94
C PHE A 178 -8.66 4.01 -18.77
N GLU A 179 -9.71 3.42 -19.32
CA GLU A 179 -11.08 3.89 -19.19
C GLU A 179 -11.97 2.78 -18.57
N PRO A 180 -13.00 3.14 -17.78
CA PRO A 180 -14.00 2.18 -17.33
C PRO A 180 -14.67 1.49 -18.52
N ASP A 181 -15.06 0.22 -18.33
CA ASP A 181 -15.76 -0.55 -19.39
C ASP A 181 -17.04 0.19 -19.80
N PRO A 182 -17.16 0.63 -21.08
CA PRO A 182 -18.32 1.38 -21.54
C PRO A 182 -19.52 0.48 -21.89
N ARG A 183 -19.43 -0.85 -21.71
CA ARG A 183 -20.45 -1.82 -22.11
C ARG A 183 -21.52 -2.10 -21.04
N PRO A 184 -22.74 -2.53 -21.44
CA PRO A 184 -23.25 -2.55 -22.81
C PRO A 184 -23.28 -1.12 -23.35
N GLU A 185 -23.04 -0.90 -24.64
CA GLU A 185 -23.00 0.46 -25.18
C GLU A 185 -24.39 1.10 -24.99
N MET A 186 -24.62 1.81 -23.88
CA MET A 186 -25.95 2.34 -23.50
C MET A 186 -26.54 3.27 -24.57
N GLN A 187 -25.69 3.76 -25.49
CA GLN A 187 -26.05 4.57 -26.66
C GLN A 187 -26.62 3.76 -27.82
N LEU A 188 -26.34 2.45 -27.92
CA LEU A 188 -26.87 1.53 -28.94
C LEU A 188 -28.24 0.95 -28.57
N TYR A 189 -28.73 1.17 -27.34
CA TYR A 189 -29.99 0.65 -26.81
C TYR A 189 -31.06 1.75 -26.58
N ARG A 190 -30.94 2.92 -27.22
CA ARG A 190 -31.95 4.00 -27.19
C ARG A 190 -32.74 4.08 -28.49
#